data_AF-K0URK3-F1
#
_entry.id   AF-K0URK3-F1
#
_cell.length_a   1.000
_cell.length_b   1.000
_cell.length_c   1.000
_cell.angle_alpha   90.00
_cell.angle_beta   90.00
_cell.angle_gamma   90.00
#
_symmetry.space_group_name_H-M   'P 1'
#
loop_
_entity.id
_entity.type
_entity.pdbx_description
1 polymer ?
#
loop_
_entity_poly.entity_id
_entity_poly.type
_entity_poly.pdbx_seq_one_letter_code
_entity_poly.pdbx_strand_id
1 'polypeptide(L)'
;MSNASPEVVREFIGLESPTAQRAGAGGYPCQGLYYRSAQRKPTVAVIATHYQIDFSEHYIADYLAARGIGFLGWNTRFRGFESSFLLDHALVDIGVGVRWLREQQNIETVVLLGNSGGGSLMAAYQSQAVAPNVQPLEGMRPAAGLTELLPADGYVASAAHPGRPDVLTAWMDASVVDENDAVASDPELDLFDERNPAPLSAEFVARYRAAQIARNDKITDWAEDELKRIQAEGYSDRPFTVMRTWADPRMVDPAIEPTNRQANLCYAGVPIKANRSARGIAAATTVRNWIGMWSLRHAQTRAEP
;
A
#
# COMPACT_ATOMS: atom_id res chain seq x y z
N MET A 1 24.12 -25.56 28.59
CA MET A 1 23.66 -26.08 27.29
C MET A 1 23.59 -24.89 26.35
N SER A 2 24.24 -24.97 25.19
CA SER A 2 24.32 -23.88 24.21
C SER A 2 22.92 -23.50 23.71
N ASN A 3 22.44 -22.29 24.03
CA ASN A 3 21.24 -21.70 23.43
C ASN A 3 21.61 -21.18 22.02
N ALA A 4 21.96 -22.09 21.12
CA ALA A 4 22.01 -21.73 19.70
C ALA A 4 20.58 -21.42 19.27
N SER A 5 20.35 -20.23 18.71
CA SER A 5 19.07 -19.91 18.08
C SER A 5 18.71 -21.01 17.08
N PRO A 6 17.49 -21.55 17.10
CA PRO A 6 17.09 -22.61 16.19
C PRO A 6 17.32 -22.18 14.74
N GLU A 7 17.97 -23.06 13.97
CA GLU A 7 18.22 -22.86 12.55
C GLU A 7 16.92 -22.58 11.79
N VAL A 8 16.93 -21.50 11.00
CA VAL A 8 15.79 -21.05 10.18
C VAL A 8 16.01 -21.46 8.73
N VAL A 9 15.05 -22.19 8.16
CA VAL A 9 14.98 -22.53 6.74
C VAL A 9 14.22 -21.43 6.01
N ARG A 10 14.74 -21.03 4.86
CA ARG A 10 14.14 -20.04 3.95
C ARG A 10 13.90 -20.71 2.60
N GLU A 11 12.63 -20.84 2.21
CA GLU A 11 12.21 -21.53 0.99
C GLU A 11 11.63 -20.51 0.01
N PHE A 12 12.21 -20.41 -1.19
CA PHE A 12 11.66 -19.56 -2.25
C PHE A 12 10.46 -20.23 -2.90
N ILE A 13 9.36 -19.50 -2.95
CA ILE A 13 8.09 -19.95 -3.52
C ILE A 13 7.76 -19.07 -4.72
N GLY A 14 7.39 -19.69 -5.83
CA GLY A 14 6.87 -19.00 -7.02
C GLY A 14 5.69 -19.77 -7.59
N LEU A 15 4.54 -19.10 -7.73
CA LEU A 15 3.27 -19.73 -8.12
C LEU A 15 2.53 -18.89 -9.16
N GLU A 16 1.79 -19.58 -10.02
CA GLU A 16 0.80 -18.93 -10.89
C GLU A 16 -0.36 -18.37 -10.06
N SER A 17 -1.05 -17.41 -10.65
CA SER A 17 -2.31 -16.88 -10.14
C SER A 17 -3.44 -17.31 -11.08
N PRO A 18 -4.68 -17.49 -10.60
CA PRO A 18 -5.84 -17.71 -11.47
C PRO A 18 -5.97 -16.72 -12.63
N THR A 19 -5.36 -15.52 -12.52
CA THR A 19 -5.39 -14.47 -13.55
C THR A 19 -4.02 -14.14 -14.15
N ALA A 20 -2.98 -14.92 -13.87
CA ALA A 20 -1.68 -14.76 -14.52
C ALA A 20 -0.84 -16.05 -14.47
N GLN A 21 -0.22 -16.38 -15.58
CA GLN A 21 0.70 -17.51 -15.70
C GLN A 21 2.15 -17.04 -15.53
N ARG A 22 3.08 -18.01 -15.47
CA ARG A 22 4.51 -17.70 -15.53
C ARG A 22 4.83 -16.96 -16.83
N ALA A 23 5.56 -15.84 -16.74
CA ALA A 23 5.94 -15.08 -17.92
C ALA A 23 6.92 -15.88 -18.80
N GLY A 24 6.91 -15.61 -20.11
CA GLY A 24 7.73 -16.35 -21.09
C GLY A 24 9.24 -16.21 -20.87
N ALA A 25 9.69 -15.08 -20.33
CA ALA A 25 11.09 -14.86 -19.91
C ALA A 25 11.41 -15.48 -18.53
N GLY A 26 10.45 -16.17 -17.91
CA GLY A 26 10.50 -16.64 -16.53
C GLY A 26 9.85 -15.65 -15.54
N GLY A 27 9.76 -16.07 -14.28
CA GLY A 27 9.08 -15.31 -13.22
C GLY A 27 7.61 -15.69 -13.08
N TYR A 28 7.23 -16.05 -11.85
CA TYR A 28 5.84 -16.29 -11.49
C TYR A 28 5.22 -14.97 -11.01
N PRO A 29 3.90 -14.75 -11.20
CA PRO A 29 3.23 -13.54 -10.75
C PRO A 29 3.19 -13.43 -9.22
N CYS A 30 3.10 -14.56 -8.51
CA CYS A 30 3.13 -14.57 -7.05
C CYS A 30 4.45 -15.20 -6.59
N GLN A 31 5.18 -14.49 -5.72
CA GLN A 31 6.50 -14.93 -5.26
C GLN A 31 6.72 -14.57 -3.80
N GLY A 32 7.55 -15.35 -3.10
CA GLY A 32 7.87 -15.04 -1.72
C GLY A 32 8.94 -15.94 -1.13
N LEU A 33 9.20 -15.73 0.16
CA LEU A 33 10.03 -16.60 0.98
C LEU A 33 9.22 -17.11 2.16
N TYR A 34 9.21 -18.43 2.34
CA TYR A 34 8.64 -19.07 3.52
C TYR A 34 9.74 -19.39 4.52
N TYR A 35 9.60 -18.84 5.73
CA TYR A 35 10.51 -19.00 6.85
C TYR A 35 9.90 -19.96 7.84
N ARG A 36 10.71 -20.92 8.31
CA ARG A 36 10.31 -21.84 9.36
C ARG A 36 11.52 -22.36 10.13
N SER A 37 11.29 -22.84 11.33
CA SER A 37 12.28 -23.65 12.06
C SER A 37 12.65 -24.90 11.25
N ALA A 38 13.94 -25.26 11.26
CA ALA A 38 14.43 -26.53 10.72
C ALA A 38 14.01 -27.72 11.60
N GLN A 39 13.77 -27.49 12.89
CA GLN A 39 13.55 -28.53 13.89
C GLN A 39 12.10 -28.98 13.97
N ARG A 40 11.12 -28.10 13.69
CA ARG A 40 9.69 -28.42 13.78
C ARG A 40 8.91 -27.78 12.64
N LYS A 41 8.01 -28.55 12.03
CA LYS A 41 7.03 -28.03 11.08
C LYS A 41 6.00 -27.16 11.82
N PRO A 42 5.80 -25.88 11.44
CA PRO A 42 4.81 -25.02 12.08
C PRO A 42 3.39 -25.52 11.84
N THR A 43 2.51 -25.31 12.82
CA THR A 43 1.04 -25.43 12.65
C THR A 43 0.37 -24.05 12.51
N VAL A 44 1.07 -22.99 12.93
CA VAL A 44 0.66 -21.59 12.79
C VAL A 44 1.62 -20.90 11.83
N ALA A 45 1.11 -20.11 10.89
CA ALA A 45 1.93 -19.24 10.06
C ALA A 45 1.33 -17.84 9.91
N VAL A 46 2.21 -16.85 9.79
CA VAL A 46 1.87 -15.46 9.50
C VAL A 46 2.18 -15.18 8.03
N ILE A 47 1.29 -14.55 7.29
CA ILE A 47 1.52 -14.06 5.93
C ILE A 47 1.50 -12.54 5.91
N ALA A 48 2.45 -11.93 5.19
CA ALA A 48 2.53 -10.49 5.03
C ALA A 48 2.70 -10.12 3.55
N THR A 49 1.93 -9.14 3.09
CA THR A 49 1.99 -8.61 1.73
C THR A 49 1.88 -7.10 1.76
N HIS A 50 2.55 -6.43 0.83
CA HIS A 50 2.46 -4.99 0.61
C HIS A 50 2.11 -4.70 -0.85
N TYR A 51 1.56 -3.51 -1.11
CA TYR A 51 1.13 -3.10 -2.45
C TYR A 51 2.24 -3.13 -3.52
N GLN A 52 3.48 -2.74 -3.18
CA GLN A 52 4.55 -2.57 -4.17
C GLN A 52 5.97 -2.93 -3.68
N ILE A 53 6.21 -3.02 -2.37
CA ILE A 53 7.55 -3.32 -1.84
C ILE A 53 7.69 -4.81 -1.56
N ASP A 54 8.93 -5.30 -1.60
CA ASP A 54 9.23 -6.71 -1.37
C ASP A 54 9.09 -7.06 0.11
N PHE A 55 8.20 -8.01 0.41
CA PHE A 55 7.99 -8.54 1.76
C PHE A 55 8.59 -9.92 1.98
N SER A 56 9.29 -10.50 0.99
CA SER A 56 9.94 -11.80 1.11
C SER A 56 10.97 -11.81 2.25
N GLU A 57 11.67 -10.71 2.49
CA GLU A 57 12.71 -10.61 3.54
C GLU A 57 12.27 -9.71 4.70
N HIS A 58 10.98 -9.76 5.04
CA HIS A 58 10.42 -8.93 6.11
C HIS A 58 11.18 -9.15 7.44
N TYR A 59 11.52 -8.05 8.12
CA TYR A 59 12.40 -8.03 9.30
C TYR A 59 11.94 -8.88 10.48
N ILE A 60 10.65 -9.26 10.53
CA ILE A 60 10.09 -10.09 11.61
C ILE A 60 10.24 -11.61 11.35
N ALA A 61 10.56 -12.00 10.11
CA ALA A 61 10.42 -13.38 9.64
C ALA A 61 11.27 -14.38 10.45
N ASP A 62 12.55 -14.09 10.62
CA ASP A 62 13.48 -14.95 11.38
C ASP A 62 13.06 -15.08 12.85
N TYR A 63 12.52 -14.01 13.44
CA TYR A 63 12.09 -14.02 14.85
C TYR A 63 10.87 -14.91 15.07
N LEU A 64 9.91 -14.91 14.14
CA LEU A 64 8.75 -15.81 14.20
C LEU A 64 9.16 -17.26 13.94
N ALA A 65 9.97 -17.49 12.91
CA ALA A 65 10.47 -18.82 12.56
C ALA A 65 11.25 -19.48 13.71
N ALA A 66 12.13 -18.72 14.37
CA ALA A 66 12.88 -19.19 15.54
C ALA A 66 11.99 -19.54 16.75
N ARG A 67 10.74 -19.05 16.78
CA ARG A 67 9.74 -19.37 17.80
C ARG A 67 8.76 -20.46 17.37
N GLY A 68 9.04 -21.13 16.24
CA GLY A 68 8.21 -22.21 15.71
C GLY A 68 6.96 -21.75 14.97
N ILE A 69 6.86 -20.46 14.64
CA ILE A 69 5.76 -19.88 13.84
C ILE A 69 6.27 -19.69 12.42
N GLY A 70 5.55 -20.24 11.42
CA GLY A 70 5.89 -20.03 10.02
C GLY A 70 5.71 -18.55 9.64
N PHE A 71 6.52 -18.04 8.72
CA PHE A 71 6.31 -16.72 8.15
C PHE A 71 6.41 -16.78 6.64
N LEU A 72 5.35 -16.41 5.94
CA LEU A 72 5.35 -16.25 4.48
C LEU A 72 5.42 -14.76 4.15
N GLY A 73 6.62 -14.30 3.77
CA GLY A 73 6.78 -13.02 3.11
C GLY A 73 6.32 -13.16 1.67
N TRP A 74 5.18 -12.56 1.32
CA TRP A 74 4.46 -12.84 0.07
C TRP A 74 4.26 -11.59 -0.77
N ASN A 75 4.64 -11.67 -2.04
CA ASN A 75 4.47 -10.62 -3.01
C ASN A 75 3.43 -11.01 -4.06
N THR A 76 2.56 -10.05 -4.35
CA THR A 76 1.71 -10.09 -5.54
C THR A 76 2.52 -9.71 -6.78
N ARG A 77 1.88 -9.81 -7.96
CA ARG A 77 2.49 -9.37 -9.23
C ARG A 77 2.86 -7.88 -9.25
N PHE A 78 2.37 -7.10 -8.29
CA PHE A 78 2.53 -5.65 -8.24
C PHE A 78 3.78 -5.19 -7.48
N ARG A 79 4.61 -6.12 -6.96
CA ARG A 79 5.94 -5.77 -6.40
C ARG A 79 6.77 -5.05 -7.45
N GLY A 80 7.09 -3.77 -7.20
CA GLY A 80 7.82 -2.88 -8.11
C GLY A 80 6.99 -2.32 -9.26
N PHE A 81 5.70 -2.65 -9.35
CA PHE A 81 4.81 -2.26 -10.46
C PHE A 81 3.53 -1.59 -9.93
N GLU A 82 3.69 -0.64 -9.00
CA GLU A 82 2.59 0.09 -8.36
C GLU A 82 1.65 0.77 -9.35
N SER A 83 2.16 1.30 -10.45
CA SER A 83 1.38 1.98 -11.49
C SER A 83 0.36 1.08 -12.18
N SER A 84 0.49 -0.25 -12.04
CA SER A 84 -0.39 -1.24 -12.65
C SER A 84 -1.29 -1.93 -11.62
N PHE A 85 -1.32 -1.46 -10.37
CA PHE A 85 -2.02 -2.11 -9.27
C PHE A 85 -3.53 -2.23 -9.55
N LEU A 86 -4.07 -3.42 -9.32
CA LEU A 86 -5.51 -3.70 -9.33
C LEU A 86 -5.87 -4.48 -8.06
N LEU A 87 -6.82 -3.95 -7.29
CA LEU A 87 -7.16 -4.49 -5.98
C LEU A 87 -7.61 -5.95 -6.07
N ASP A 88 -8.61 -6.24 -6.89
CA ASP A 88 -9.18 -7.59 -7.03
C ASP A 88 -8.12 -8.63 -7.41
N HIS A 89 -7.22 -8.31 -8.34
CA HIS A 89 -6.11 -9.17 -8.73
C HIS A 89 -5.10 -9.34 -7.58
N ALA A 90 -4.83 -8.28 -6.81
CA ALA A 90 -3.92 -8.36 -5.67
C ALA A 90 -4.51 -9.26 -4.57
N LEU A 91 -5.82 -9.21 -4.33
CA LEU A 91 -6.50 -10.08 -3.37
C LEU A 91 -6.46 -11.55 -3.80
N VAL A 92 -6.66 -11.82 -5.09
CA VAL A 92 -6.48 -13.17 -5.66
C VAL A 92 -5.05 -13.66 -5.47
N ASP A 93 -4.05 -12.83 -5.77
CA ASP A 93 -2.62 -13.17 -5.58
C ASP A 93 -2.27 -13.45 -4.11
N ILE A 94 -2.83 -12.69 -3.16
CA ILE A 94 -2.71 -12.98 -1.71
C ILE A 94 -3.37 -14.34 -1.39
N GLY A 95 -4.54 -14.61 -1.99
CA GLY A 95 -5.26 -15.87 -1.83
C GLY A 95 -4.47 -17.09 -2.26
N VAL A 96 -3.61 -16.97 -3.28
CA VAL A 96 -2.67 -18.04 -3.67
C VAL A 96 -1.72 -18.38 -2.51
N GLY A 97 -1.15 -17.37 -1.85
CA GLY A 97 -0.25 -17.57 -0.71
C GLY A 97 -0.94 -18.19 0.51
N VAL A 98 -2.15 -17.71 0.84
CA VAL A 98 -2.97 -18.27 1.92
C VAL A 98 -3.32 -19.74 1.64
N ARG A 99 -3.77 -20.04 0.42
CA ARG A 99 -4.07 -21.42 0.00
C ARG A 99 -2.83 -22.31 0.06
N TRP A 100 -1.69 -21.83 -0.39
CA TRP A 100 -0.44 -22.58 -0.33
C TRP A 100 -0.04 -22.93 1.12
N LEU A 101 -0.16 -21.99 2.07
CA LEU A 101 0.07 -22.27 3.49
C LEU A 101 -0.86 -23.38 4.00
N ARG A 102 -2.16 -23.30 3.69
CA ARG A 102 -3.16 -24.28 4.11
C ARG A 102 -2.90 -25.67 3.51
N GLU A 103 -2.79 -25.75 2.19
CA GLU A 103 -2.85 -27.01 1.44
C GLU A 103 -1.49 -27.67 1.26
N GLN A 104 -0.41 -26.89 1.08
CA GLN A 104 0.93 -27.44 0.81
C GLN A 104 1.76 -27.53 2.09
N GLN A 105 1.63 -26.53 2.97
CA GLN A 105 2.32 -26.53 4.26
C GLN A 105 1.49 -27.11 5.40
N ASN A 106 0.23 -27.50 5.19
CA ASN A 106 -0.67 -28.02 6.23
C ASN A 106 -0.77 -27.10 7.45
N ILE A 107 -0.80 -25.77 7.22
CA ILE A 107 -0.95 -24.79 8.30
C ILE A 107 -2.40 -24.77 8.79
N GLU A 108 -2.56 -25.03 10.08
CA GLU A 108 -3.85 -25.06 10.79
C GLU A 108 -4.34 -23.67 11.16
N THR A 109 -3.42 -22.71 11.40
CA THR A 109 -3.77 -21.33 11.72
C THR A 109 -2.98 -20.35 10.87
N VAL A 110 -3.67 -19.59 10.01
CA VAL A 110 -3.08 -18.54 9.17
C VAL A 110 -3.46 -17.17 9.75
N VAL A 111 -2.45 -16.34 10.02
CA VAL A 111 -2.63 -14.97 10.53
C VAL A 111 -2.13 -13.99 9.47
N LEU A 112 -2.95 -12.98 9.16
CA LEU A 112 -2.54 -11.88 8.29
C LEU A 112 -1.75 -10.84 9.09
N LEU A 113 -0.59 -10.42 8.58
CA LEU A 113 0.14 -9.26 9.09
C LEU A 113 -0.07 -8.07 8.16
N GLY A 114 -0.85 -7.10 8.64
CA GLY A 114 -0.94 -5.78 8.05
C GLY A 114 0.16 -4.87 8.57
N ASN A 115 1.30 -4.79 7.87
CA ASN A 115 2.38 -3.86 8.19
C ASN A 115 2.46 -2.69 7.20
N SER A 116 2.55 -1.45 7.69
CA SER A 116 2.60 -0.25 6.84
C SER A 116 1.39 -0.21 5.90
N GLY A 117 1.61 -0.04 4.59
CA GLY A 117 0.55 -0.15 3.59
C GLY A 117 -0.03 -1.55 3.43
N GLY A 118 0.67 -2.60 3.86
CA GLY A 118 0.05 -3.92 4.00
C GLY A 118 -1.14 -3.92 4.95
N GLY A 119 -1.25 -2.95 5.85
CA GLY A 119 -2.39 -2.75 6.76
C GLY A 119 -3.74 -2.81 6.07
N SER A 120 -4.02 -1.80 5.23
CA SER A 120 -5.27 -1.69 4.50
C SER A 120 -5.46 -2.79 3.45
N LEU A 121 -4.38 -3.23 2.79
CA LEU A 121 -4.45 -4.28 1.77
C LEU A 121 -4.84 -5.64 2.36
N MET A 122 -4.21 -6.04 3.46
CA MET A 122 -4.51 -7.32 4.12
C MET A 122 -5.86 -7.29 4.83
N ALA A 123 -6.30 -6.11 5.31
CA ALA A 123 -7.67 -5.93 5.79
C ALA A 123 -8.71 -6.08 4.67
N ALA A 124 -8.45 -5.50 3.49
CA ALA A 124 -9.30 -5.66 2.31
C ALA A 124 -9.38 -7.13 1.86
N TYR A 125 -8.25 -7.87 1.91
CA TYR A 125 -8.24 -9.32 1.67
C TYR A 125 -9.18 -10.05 2.63
N GLN A 126 -9.05 -9.83 3.93
CA GLN A 126 -9.89 -10.52 4.92
C GLN A 126 -11.37 -10.16 4.74
N SER A 127 -11.66 -8.88 4.51
CA SER A 127 -13.02 -8.39 4.24
C SER A 127 -13.63 -9.11 3.05
N GLN A 128 -12.91 -9.16 1.92
CA GLN A 128 -13.34 -9.86 0.71
C GLN A 128 -13.52 -11.37 0.91
N ALA A 129 -12.62 -12.02 1.66
CA ALA A 129 -12.67 -13.46 1.91
C ALA A 129 -13.82 -13.89 2.84
N VAL A 130 -14.26 -13.01 3.74
CA VAL A 130 -15.36 -13.27 4.68
C VAL A 130 -16.71 -12.86 4.09
N ALA A 131 -16.78 -11.69 3.46
CA ALA A 131 -17.99 -11.12 2.88
C ALA A 131 -17.64 -10.37 1.59
N PRO A 132 -17.66 -11.05 0.42
CA PRO A 132 -17.28 -10.47 -0.86
C PRO A 132 -17.94 -9.12 -1.14
N ASN A 133 -17.13 -8.07 -1.36
CA ASN A 133 -17.59 -6.69 -1.53
C ASN A 133 -16.83 -5.90 -2.62
N VAL A 134 -15.58 -6.26 -2.91
CA VAL A 134 -14.74 -5.56 -3.90
C VAL A 134 -15.35 -5.67 -5.30
N GLN A 135 -15.48 -4.52 -5.93
CA GLN A 135 -15.92 -4.38 -7.32
C GLN A 135 -14.73 -4.09 -8.24
N PRO A 136 -14.72 -4.61 -9.48
CA PRO A 136 -13.74 -4.20 -10.48
C PRO A 136 -13.93 -2.72 -10.83
N LEU A 137 -12.88 -2.10 -11.38
CA LEU A 137 -13.01 -0.77 -11.97
C LEU A 137 -14.03 -0.78 -13.11
N GLU A 138 -14.64 0.37 -13.36
CA GLU A 138 -15.62 0.53 -14.44
C GLU A 138 -15.06 0.05 -15.79
N GLY A 139 -15.86 -0.74 -16.51
CA GLY A 139 -15.47 -1.36 -17.77
C GLY A 139 -14.55 -2.58 -17.66
N MET A 140 -14.19 -3.01 -16.45
CA MET A 140 -13.40 -4.23 -16.22
C MET A 140 -14.24 -5.38 -15.69
N ARG A 141 -13.78 -6.60 -15.94
CA ARG A 141 -14.37 -7.81 -15.35
C ARG A 141 -13.67 -8.12 -14.01
N PRO A 142 -14.38 -8.68 -13.02
CA PRO A 142 -13.75 -9.14 -11.79
C PRO A 142 -12.66 -10.17 -12.07
N ALA A 143 -11.58 -10.13 -11.29
CA ALA A 143 -10.56 -11.17 -11.30
C ALA A 143 -11.16 -12.57 -11.06
N ALA A 144 -10.76 -13.56 -11.87
CA ALA A 144 -11.11 -14.96 -11.61
C ALA A 144 -10.57 -15.40 -10.23
N GLY A 145 -11.41 -16.09 -9.45
CA GLY A 145 -11.08 -16.54 -8.10
C GLY A 145 -11.33 -15.52 -6.97
N LEU A 146 -11.79 -14.29 -7.28
CA LEU A 146 -12.03 -13.24 -6.29
C LEU A 146 -13.06 -13.61 -5.20
N THR A 147 -13.99 -14.50 -5.51
CA THR A 147 -15.03 -15.00 -4.59
C THR A 147 -14.68 -16.35 -3.96
N GLU A 148 -13.47 -16.87 -4.19
CA GLU A 148 -13.00 -18.18 -3.75
C GLU A 148 -11.86 -18.07 -2.72
N LEU A 149 -11.66 -16.87 -2.16
CA LEU A 149 -10.60 -16.59 -1.20
C LEU A 149 -10.89 -17.29 0.13
N LEU A 150 -9.85 -17.92 0.70
CA LEU A 150 -9.94 -18.55 2.01
C LEU A 150 -9.73 -17.49 3.10
N PRO A 151 -10.63 -17.35 4.08
CA PRO A 151 -10.39 -16.43 5.19
C PRO A 151 -9.21 -16.89 6.04
N ALA A 152 -8.47 -15.93 6.59
CA ALA A 152 -7.50 -16.18 7.64
C ALA A 152 -8.17 -16.24 9.02
N ASP A 153 -7.48 -16.80 10.00
CA ASP A 153 -7.98 -17.00 11.36
C ASP A 153 -7.70 -15.81 12.28
N GLY A 154 -6.84 -14.89 11.85
CA GLY A 154 -6.48 -13.71 12.63
C GLY A 154 -5.83 -12.61 11.79
N TYR A 155 -5.82 -11.40 12.35
CA TYR A 155 -5.21 -10.22 11.75
C TYR A 155 -4.41 -9.46 12.80
N VAL A 156 -3.17 -9.09 12.45
CA VAL A 156 -2.30 -8.26 13.28
C VAL A 156 -1.96 -6.99 12.50
N ALA A 157 -2.23 -5.83 13.08
CA ALA A 157 -1.82 -4.54 12.55
C ALA A 157 -0.50 -4.09 13.20
N SER A 158 0.47 -3.64 12.41
CA SER A 158 1.73 -3.08 12.92
C SER A 158 2.15 -1.88 12.10
N ALA A 159 2.20 -0.69 12.71
CA ALA A 159 2.45 0.57 12.00
C ALA A 159 1.58 0.71 10.72
N ALA A 160 0.35 0.17 10.78
CA ALA A 160 -0.56 0.11 9.65
C ALA A 160 -1.20 1.48 9.41
N HIS A 161 -1.38 1.84 8.14
CA HIS A 161 -2.13 3.03 7.78
C HIS A 161 -3.52 2.67 7.24
N PRO A 162 -4.53 3.54 7.41
CA PRO A 162 -5.94 3.20 7.14
C PRO A 162 -6.23 2.96 5.66
N GLY A 163 -5.45 3.56 4.76
CA GLY A 163 -5.62 3.39 3.33
C GLY A 163 -4.64 4.23 2.57
N ARG A 164 -4.27 3.78 1.36
CA ARG A 164 -3.46 4.57 0.44
C ARG A 164 -4.08 5.91 0.03
N PRO A 165 -5.39 6.03 -0.27
CA PRO A 165 -5.95 7.32 -0.65
C PRO A 165 -5.91 8.31 0.53
N ASP A 166 -6.19 7.86 1.76
CA ASP A 166 -6.14 8.71 2.95
C ASP A 166 -4.72 9.16 3.29
N VAL A 167 -3.73 8.25 3.21
CA VAL A 167 -2.31 8.60 3.46
C VAL A 167 -1.79 9.56 2.41
N LEU A 168 -2.01 9.26 1.13
CA LEU A 168 -1.53 10.12 0.06
C LEU A 168 -2.13 11.52 0.22
N THR A 169 -3.45 11.62 0.40
CA THR A 169 -4.14 12.91 0.58
C THR A 169 -3.56 13.67 1.77
N ALA A 170 -3.41 13.02 2.93
CA ALA A 170 -2.86 13.65 4.12
C ALA A 170 -1.41 14.14 3.94
N TRP A 171 -0.68 13.63 2.95
CA TRP A 171 0.71 13.99 2.65
C TRP A 171 0.87 14.90 1.43
N MET A 172 -0.18 15.11 0.63
CA MET A 172 -0.15 16.01 -0.51
C MET A 172 0.12 17.44 -0.06
N ASP A 173 1.00 18.13 -0.77
CA ASP A 173 1.20 19.56 -0.58
C ASP A 173 -0.02 20.33 -1.05
N ALA A 174 -0.71 20.96 -0.12
CA ALA A 174 -1.95 21.69 -0.39
C ALA A 174 -1.71 23.01 -1.14
N SER A 175 -0.45 23.47 -1.19
CA SER A 175 -0.09 24.72 -1.85
C SER A 175 0.05 24.55 -3.37
N VAL A 176 0.00 23.34 -3.92
CA VAL A 176 0.13 23.12 -5.37
C VAL A 176 -1.10 23.66 -6.11
N VAL A 177 -0.88 24.57 -7.05
CA VAL A 177 -1.98 25.19 -7.85
C VAL A 177 -2.06 24.64 -9.28
N ASP A 178 -0.94 24.13 -9.81
CA ASP A 178 -0.84 23.48 -11.12
C ASP A 178 -0.10 22.14 -10.99
N GLU A 179 -0.76 21.05 -11.38
CA GLU A 179 -0.18 19.70 -11.33
C GLU A 179 0.89 19.46 -12.41
N ASN A 180 1.13 20.40 -13.33
CA ASN A 180 2.16 20.32 -14.37
C ASN A 180 3.35 21.26 -14.11
N ASP A 181 3.27 22.12 -13.09
CA ASP A 181 4.35 23.01 -12.67
C ASP A 181 4.81 22.65 -11.25
N ALA A 182 6.05 22.17 -11.13
CA ALA A 182 6.62 21.74 -9.87
C ALA A 182 6.82 22.89 -8.86
N VAL A 183 6.85 24.14 -9.33
CA VAL A 183 7.23 25.33 -8.54
C VAL A 183 6.02 26.19 -8.17
N ALA A 184 5.02 26.28 -9.05
CA ALA A 184 3.82 27.09 -8.83
C ALA A 184 3.14 26.73 -7.50
N SER A 185 2.94 27.73 -6.63
CA SER A 185 2.46 27.53 -5.26
C SER A 185 1.53 28.66 -4.81
N ASP A 186 0.50 28.32 -4.03
CA ASP A 186 -0.29 29.25 -3.24
C ASP A 186 0.48 29.61 -1.94
N PRO A 187 0.93 30.86 -1.79
CA PRO A 187 1.68 31.29 -0.61
C PRO A 187 0.86 31.24 0.70
N GLU A 188 -0.47 31.20 0.66
CA GLU A 188 -1.32 31.15 1.86
C GLU A 188 -1.55 29.73 2.38
N LEU A 189 -1.12 28.74 1.60
CA LEU A 189 -1.15 27.30 1.92
C LEU A 189 0.25 26.68 1.94
N ASP A 190 1.34 27.44 1.75
CA ASP A 190 2.69 26.89 1.84
C ASP A 190 3.03 26.52 3.29
N LEU A 191 3.02 25.21 3.56
CA LEU A 191 3.33 24.61 4.87
C LEU A 191 4.76 24.93 5.34
N PHE A 192 5.68 25.23 4.41
CA PHE A 192 7.09 25.45 4.69
C PHE A 192 7.49 26.93 4.70
N ASP A 193 6.52 27.84 4.55
CA ASP A 193 6.74 29.28 4.61
C ASP A 193 7.04 29.73 6.05
N GLU A 194 7.97 30.67 6.21
CA GLU A 194 8.36 31.22 7.52
C GLU A 194 7.20 31.94 8.23
N ARG A 195 6.16 32.36 7.49
CA ARG A 195 4.92 32.93 8.02
C ARG A 195 4.02 31.90 8.73
N ASN A 196 4.27 30.61 8.52
CA ASN A 196 3.55 29.50 9.16
C ASN A 196 4.46 28.72 10.14
N PRO A 197 5.04 29.35 11.18
CA PRO A 197 5.92 28.65 12.10
C PRO A 197 5.13 27.63 12.96
N ALA A 198 5.76 26.50 13.27
CA ALA A 198 5.21 25.58 14.27
C ALA A 198 5.27 26.21 15.68
N PRO A 199 4.24 26.02 16.54
CA PRO A 199 3.02 25.26 16.29
C PRO A 199 2.04 25.97 15.34
N LEU A 200 1.45 25.21 14.42
CA LEU A 200 0.48 25.70 13.45
C LEU A 200 -0.85 26.02 14.13
N SER A 201 -1.52 27.09 13.69
CA SER A 201 -2.85 27.41 14.21
C SER A 201 -3.87 26.35 13.78
N ALA A 202 -4.86 26.08 14.62
CA ALA A 202 -5.94 25.15 14.29
C ALA A 202 -6.71 25.56 13.02
N GLU A 203 -6.85 26.87 12.79
CA GLU A 203 -7.46 27.42 11.57
C GLU A 203 -6.64 27.09 10.32
N PHE A 204 -5.31 27.28 10.36
CA PHE A 204 -4.43 26.93 9.26
C PHE A 204 -4.50 25.44 8.96
N VAL A 205 -4.40 24.59 10.00
CA VAL A 205 -4.49 23.12 9.83
C VAL A 205 -5.81 22.73 9.19
N ALA A 206 -6.95 23.27 9.64
CA ALA A 206 -8.26 22.98 9.07
C ALA A 206 -8.34 23.38 7.58
N ARG A 207 -7.88 24.59 7.23
CA ARG A 207 -7.85 25.07 5.85
C ARG A 207 -6.93 24.24 4.96
N TYR A 208 -5.74 23.89 5.47
CA TYR A 208 -4.77 23.06 4.76
C TYR A 208 -5.30 21.66 4.49
N ARG A 209 -5.92 21.00 5.49
CA ARG A 209 -6.55 19.67 5.30
C ARG A 209 -7.68 19.71 4.26
N ALA A 210 -8.52 20.74 4.28
CA ALA A 210 -9.57 20.90 3.28
C ALA A 210 -8.98 21.06 1.86
N ALA A 211 -7.90 21.82 1.71
CA ALA A 211 -7.21 21.99 0.43
C ALA A 211 -6.51 20.70 -0.04
N GLN A 212 -5.98 19.87 0.86
CA GLN A 212 -5.46 18.54 0.49
C GLN A 212 -6.53 17.64 -0.13
N ILE A 213 -7.73 17.60 0.48
CA ILE A 213 -8.88 16.85 -0.04
C ILE A 213 -9.30 17.41 -1.40
N ALA A 214 -9.47 18.73 -1.50
CA ALA A 214 -9.84 19.38 -2.76
C ALA A 214 -8.83 19.10 -3.89
N ARG A 215 -7.53 19.01 -3.57
CA ARG A 215 -6.49 18.62 -4.54
C ARG A 215 -6.66 17.17 -5.01
N ASN A 216 -6.92 16.23 -4.10
CA ASN A 216 -7.21 14.83 -4.47
C ASN A 216 -8.43 14.76 -5.42
N ASP A 217 -9.53 15.42 -5.03
CA ASP A 217 -10.77 15.43 -5.82
C ASP A 217 -10.55 16.05 -7.21
N LYS A 218 -9.81 17.17 -7.31
CA LYS A 218 -9.48 17.81 -8.60
C LYS A 218 -8.68 16.88 -9.52
N ILE A 219 -7.70 16.14 -8.99
CA ILE A 219 -6.95 15.16 -9.78
C ILE A 219 -7.86 13.99 -10.17
N THR A 220 -8.78 13.56 -9.29
CA THR A 220 -9.76 12.52 -9.61
C THR A 220 -10.69 12.96 -10.74
N ASP A 221 -11.28 14.14 -10.68
CA ASP A 221 -12.14 14.68 -11.74
C ASP A 221 -11.41 14.68 -13.09
N TRP A 222 -10.18 15.20 -13.10
CA TRP A 222 -9.33 15.18 -14.28
C TRP A 222 -9.03 13.76 -14.77
N ALA A 223 -8.72 12.82 -13.88
CA ALA A 223 -8.39 11.44 -14.25
C ALA A 223 -9.59 10.71 -14.86
N GLU A 224 -10.80 10.94 -14.34
CA GLU A 224 -12.04 10.38 -14.89
C GLU A 224 -12.35 10.94 -16.28
N ASP A 225 -12.26 12.27 -16.45
CA ASP A 225 -12.47 12.93 -17.74
C ASP A 225 -11.41 12.51 -18.77
N GLU A 226 -10.16 12.43 -18.34
CA GLU A 226 -9.05 11.99 -19.18
C GLU A 226 -9.20 10.54 -19.60
N LEU A 227 -9.60 9.65 -18.68
CA LEU A 227 -9.85 8.24 -19.00
C LEU A 227 -10.94 8.11 -20.06
N LYS A 228 -12.05 8.83 -19.92
CA LYS A 228 -13.12 8.86 -20.94
C LYS A 228 -12.61 9.37 -22.29
N ARG A 229 -11.86 10.48 -22.28
CA ARG A 229 -11.32 11.11 -23.49
C ARG A 229 -10.38 10.17 -24.26
N ILE A 230 -9.44 9.52 -23.56
CA ILE A 230 -8.46 8.65 -24.23
C ILE A 230 -9.08 7.32 -24.68
N GLN A 231 -10.08 6.79 -23.95
CA GLN A 231 -10.80 5.58 -24.34
C GLN A 231 -11.64 5.78 -25.60
N ALA A 232 -12.20 6.97 -25.82
CA ALA A 232 -12.89 7.31 -27.07
C ALA A 232 -11.96 7.22 -28.30
N GLU A 233 -10.66 7.41 -28.09
CA GLU A 233 -9.61 7.30 -29.11
C GLU A 233 -8.93 5.91 -29.13
N GLY A 234 -9.45 4.94 -28.38
CA GLY A 234 -8.94 3.56 -28.35
C GLY A 234 -7.75 3.29 -27.42
N TYR A 235 -7.35 4.26 -26.58
CA TYR A 235 -6.32 4.04 -25.56
C TYR A 235 -6.91 3.42 -24.29
N SER A 236 -6.19 2.50 -23.67
CA SER A 236 -6.68 1.81 -22.46
C SER A 236 -6.39 2.56 -21.15
N ASP A 237 -5.30 3.33 -21.11
CA ASP A 237 -4.80 4.05 -19.94
C ASP A 237 -3.75 5.10 -20.36
N ARG A 238 -3.37 5.98 -19.44
CA ARG A 238 -2.34 7.01 -19.64
C ARG A 238 -1.50 7.22 -18.37
N PRO A 239 -0.15 7.25 -18.47
CA PRO A 239 0.71 7.61 -17.36
C PRO A 239 0.70 9.13 -17.08
N PHE A 240 0.83 9.49 -15.80
CA PHE A 240 1.06 10.87 -15.36
C PHE A 240 1.80 10.89 -14.01
N THR A 241 2.19 12.09 -13.57
CA THR A 241 3.00 12.34 -12.36
C THR A 241 2.16 13.09 -11.34
N VAL A 242 2.30 12.74 -10.06
CA VAL A 242 1.80 13.53 -8.93
C VAL A 242 2.98 14.03 -8.12
N MET A 243 3.13 15.35 -8.02
CA MET A 243 4.29 15.98 -7.38
C MET A 243 3.99 16.39 -5.94
N ARG A 244 5.04 16.58 -5.13
CA ARG A 244 4.96 17.20 -3.80
C ARG A 244 3.97 16.49 -2.87
N THR A 245 4.37 15.30 -2.43
CA THR A 245 3.56 14.39 -1.59
C THR A 245 4.26 14.04 -0.27
N TRP A 246 5.00 15.00 0.31
CA TRP A 246 5.66 14.89 1.62
C TRP A 246 5.40 16.12 2.50
N ALA A 247 4.16 16.61 2.50
CA ALA A 247 3.75 17.84 3.17
C ALA A 247 2.52 17.61 4.07
N ASP A 248 2.62 16.62 4.95
CA ASP A 248 1.68 16.46 6.07
C ASP A 248 2.06 17.43 7.21
N PRO A 249 1.14 18.28 7.71
CA PRO A 249 1.40 19.18 8.84
C PRO A 249 2.03 18.49 10.05
N ARG A 250 1.72 17.22 10.30
CA ARG A 250 2.28 16.41 11.41
C ARG A 250 3.77 16.12 11.26
N MET A 251 4.33 16.24 10.06
CA MET A 251 5.77 16.08 9.82
C MET A 251 6.57 17.32 10.24
N VAL A 252 5.92 18.49 10.29
CA VAL A 252 6.54 19.78 10.62
C VAL A 252 6.23 20.16 12.07
N ASP A 253 4.97 20.04 12.46
CA ASP A 253 4.48 20.40 13.79
C ASP A 253 4.22 19.14 14.65
N PRO A 254 5.09 18.85 15.64
CA PRO A 254 4.93 17.69 16.52
C PRO A 254 3.77 17.84 17.52
N ALA A 255 3.16 19.02 17.67
CA ALA A 255 2.04 19.23 18.60
C ALA A 255 0.72 18.66 18.07
N ILE A 256 0.57 18.46 16.75
CA ILE A 256 -0.66 17.93 16.14
C ILE A 256 -0.87 16.46 16.50
N GLU A 257 0.20 15.66 16.52
CA GLU A 257 0.20 14.25 16.94
C GLU A 257 1.40 14.04 17.88
N PRO A 258 1.24 14.34 19.18
CA PRO A 258 2.35 14.32 20.13
C PRO A 258 3.04 12.95 20.19
N THR A 259 4.32 12.92 19.80
CA THR A 259 5.17 11.72 19.85
C THR A 259 6.62 12.10 20.15
N ASN A 260 7.47 11.11 20.43
CA ASN A 260 8.92 11.31 20.61
C ASN A 260 9.69 11.46 19.28
N ARG A 261 8.99 11.63 18.15
CA ARG A 261 9.63 11.87 16.85
C ARG A 261 10.30 13.24 16.89
N GLN A 262 11.48 13.34 16.29
CA GLN A 262 12.12 14.64 16.09
C GLN A 262 11.21 15.53 15.23
N ALA A 263 11.02 16.79 15.64
CA ALA A 263 10.27 17.77 14.87
C ALA A 263 10.89 18.01 13.48
N ASN A 264 10.06 18.34 12.50
CA ASN A 264 10.49 18.60 11.12
C ASN A 264 11.30 17.44 10.49
N LEU A 265 10.84 16.20 10.72
CA LEU A 265 11.45 14.98 10.21
C LEU A 265 10.38 13.99 9.75
N CYS A 266 10.52 13.48 8.54
CA CYS A 266 9.72 12.38 7.99
C CYS A 266 10.61 11.19 7.61
N TYR A 267 10.00 10.08 7.19
CA TYR A 267 10.72 8.88 6.74
C TYR A 267 11.71 9.15 5.59
N ALA A 268 11.40 10.13 4.72
CA ALA A 268 12.24 10.56 3.61
C ALA A 268 13.26 11.67 3.98
N GLY A 269 13.40 12.02 5.26
CA GLY A 269 14.31 13.06 5.76
C GLY A 269 13.58 14.36 6.09
N VAL A 270 14.23 15.50 5.82
CA VAL A 270 13.64 16.82 6.09
C VAL A 270 12.45 17.04 5.13
N PRO A 271 11.21 17.27 5.64
CA PRO A 271 9.98 17.33 4.84
C PRO A 271 10.07 18.24 3.61
N ILE A 272 10.53 19.49 3.73
CA ILE A 272 10.64 20.40 2.57
C ILE A 272 11.56 19.86 1.46
N LYS A 273 12.65 19.17 1.82
CA LYS A 273 13.59 18.57 0.86
C LYS A 273 12.98 17.35 0.20
N ALA A 274 12.31 16.50 0.98
CA ALA A 274 11.61 15.32 0.46
C ALA A 274 10.47 15.72 -0.49
N ASN A 275 9.70 16.75 -0.10
CA ASN A 275 8.56 17.25 -0.84
C ASN A 275 8.94 17.87 -2.20
N ARG A 276 10.08 18.57 -2.26
CA ARG A 276 10.64 19.13 -3.50
C ARG A 276 11.52 18.15 -4.28
N SER A 277 11.40 16.84 -4.01
CA SER A 277 12.16 15.79 -4.70
C SER A 277 11.28 14.94 -5.63
N ALA A 278 11.92 14.15 -6.49
CA ALA A 278 11.23 13.17 -7.33
C ALA A 278 10.79 11.89 -6.59
N ARG A 279 10.99 11.81 -5.26
CA ARG A 279 10.70 10.60 -4.45
C ARG A 279 9.33 10.64 -3.78
N GLY A 280 8.36 11.31 -4.39
CA GLY A 280 6.98 11.37 -3.90
C GLY A 280 6.28 10.00 -3.98
N ILE A 281 5.31 9.77 -3.11
CA ILE A 281 4.32 8.71 -3.31
C ILE A 281 3.46 9.08 -4.51
N ALA A 282 3.10 8.10 -5.33
CA ALA A 282 2.36 8.28 -6.59
C ALA A 282 3.08 9.18 -7.62
N ALA A 283 4.38 9.41 -7.47
CA ALA A 283 5.17 10.22 -8.39
C ALA A 283 5.13 9.67 -9.83
N ALA A 284 4.94 8.37 -10.01
CA ALA A 284 4.58 7.78 -11.29
C ALA A 284 3.32 6.94 -11.11
N THR A 285 2.25 7.29 -11.82
CA THR A 285 0.96 6.59 -11.78
C THR A 285 0.31 6.59 -13.17
N THR A 286 -0.82 5.92 -13.31
CA THR A 286 -1.70 6.05 -14.47
C THR A 286 -3.07 6.57 -14.04
N VAL A 287 -3.90 7.01 -14.99
CA VAL A 287 -5.26 7.48 -14.70
C VAL A 287 -6.10 6.37 -14.06
N ARG A 288 -5.98 5.13 -14.54
CA ARG A 288 -6.69 3.97 -13.97
C ARG A 288 -6.21 3.67 -12.55
N ASN A 289 -4.90 3.68 -12.33
CA ASN A 289 -4.31 3.44 -11.01
C ASN A 289 -4.68 4.55 -10.01
N TRP A 290 -4.73 5.81 -10.45
CA TRP A 290 -5.22 6.91 -9.63
C TRP A 290 -6.63 6.66 -9.12
N ILE A 291 -7.55 6.37 -10.04
CA ILE A 291 -8.95 6.10 -9.70
C ILE A 291 -9.05 4.90 -8.74
N GLY A 292 -8.36 3.79 -9.02
CA GLY A 292 -8.49 2.57 -8.22
C GLY A 292 -7.79 2.54 -6.87
N MET A 293 -6.74 3.35 -6.66
CA MET A 293 -5.88 3.25 -5.48
C MET A 293 -5.66 4.56 -4.73
N TRP A 294 -5.70 5.71 -5.41
CA TRP A 294 -5.29 6.99 -4.83
C TRP A 294 -6.45 7.97 -4.61
N SER A 295 -7.54 7.82 -5.37
CA SER A 295 -8.74 8.63 -5.21
C SER A 295 -9.45 8.32 -3.90
N LEU A 296 -9.78 9.36 -3.13
CA LEU A 296 -10.65 9.23 -1.95
C LEU A 296 -12.06 8.74 -2.30
N ARG A 297 -12.56 9.09 -3.49
CA ARG A 297 -13.93 8.77 -3.94
C ARG A 297 -14.10 7.32 -4.38
N HIS A 298 -13.06 6.70 -4.96
CA HIS A 298 -13.20 5.42 -5.66
C HIS A 298 -12.36 4.28 -5.08
N ALA A 299 -11.26 4.56 -4.38
CA ALA A 299 -10.38 3.50 -3.91
C ALA A 299 -11.05 2.68 -2.78
N GLN A 300 -11.11 1.36 -2.97
CA GLN A 300 -11.82 0.41 -2.09
C GLN A 300 -10.91 -0.19 -0.99
N THR A 301 -9.80 0.47 -0.66
CA THR A 301 -8.85 0.01 0.38
C THR A 301 -8.74 0.98 1.54
N ARG A 302 -9.89 1.49 1.98
CA ARG A 302 -10.02 2.42 3.10
C ARG A 302 -10.57 1.65 4.30
N ALA A 303 -9.84 1.67 5.41
CA ALA A 303 -10.29 1.13 6.68
C ALA A 303 -11.26 2.14 7.33
N GLU A 304 -12.51 2.10 6.89
CA GLU A 304 -13.62 2.88 7.47
C GLU A 304 -14.27 2.09 8.64
N PRO A 305 -14.75 2.77 9.71
CA PRO A 305 -15.49 2.14 10.81
C PRO A 305 -16.79 1.48 10.40
#